data_AF-A0A286C5Q3-F1
#
_entry.id   AF-A0A286C5Q3-F1
#
_cell.length_a   1.000
_cell.length_b   1.000
_cell.length_c   1.000
_cell.angle_alpha   90.00
_cell.angle_beta   90.00
_cell.angle_gamma   90.00
#
_symmetry.space_group_name_H-M   'P 1'
#
loop_
_entity.id
_entity.type
_entity.pdbx_description
1 polymer ?
#
loop_
_entity_poly.entity_id
_entity_poly.type
_entity_poly.pdbx_seq_one_letter_code
_entity_poly.pdbx_strand_id
1 'polypeptide(L)'
;MMHFINPVLALVFAILLTGCAGKPVIQTQVIEKTIAVPCLVETPPECKSAYAVDRVSVKDDTLTINRALRAEIEERWACEIKLRAALKGCNKGLHKGSTTDTEKAGS
;
A
#
# COMPACT_ATOMS: atom_id res chain seq x y z
N MET A 1 53.38 5.92 -55.47
CA MET A 1 53.62 6.37 -54.08
C MET A 1 53.12 5.28 -53.14
N MET A 2 54.03 4.46 -52.60
CA MET A 2 53.69 3.42 -51.63
C MET A 2 53.61 4.09 -50.25
N HIS A 3 52.40 4.24 -49.72
CA HIS A 3 52.20 4.73 -48.37
C HIS A 3 52.68 3.64 -47.38
N PHE A 4 53.78 3.91 -46.69
CA PHE A 4 54.24 3.10 -45.56
C PHE A 4 53.27 3.33 -44.39
N ILE A 5 52.26 2.48 -44.28
CA ILE A 5 51.34 2.48 -43.15
C ILE A 5 52.12 1.96 -41.95
N ASN A 6 52.25 2.78 -40.91
CA ASN A 6 52.87 2.38 -39.66
C ASN A 6 52.02 1.28 -39.00
N PRO A 7 52.54 0.05 -38.82
CA PRO A 7 51.75 -1.07 -38.33
C PRO A 7 51.19 -0.85 -36.91
N VAL A 8 51.86 -0.01 -36.11
CA VAL A 8 51.40 0.36 -34.76
C VAL A 8 50.11 1.20 -34.85
N LEU A 9 50.04 2.12 -35.81
CA LEU A 9 48.87 2.97 -36.00
C LEU A 9 47.66 2.17 -36.50
N ALA A 10 47.90 1.18 -37.38
CA ALA A 10 46.86 0.27 -37.85
C ALA A 10 46.26 -0.59 -36.73
N LEU A 11 47.10 -1.05 -35.78
CA LEU A 11 46.64 -1.83 -34.64
C LEU A 11 45.74 -1.01 -33.69
N VAL A 12 46.13 0.24 -33.42
CA VAL A 12 45.35 1.14 -32.55
C VAL A 12 43.97 1.45 -33.15
N PHE A 13 43.91 1.71 -34.47
CA PHE A 13 42.63 1.92 -35.15
C PHE A 13 41.74 0.67 -35.14
N ALA A 14 42.31 -0.52 -35.28
CA ALA A 14 41.55 -1.77 -35.23
C ALA A 14 40.89 -1.98 -33.86
N ILE A 15 41.57 -1.65 -32.75
CA ILE A 15 41.03 -1.81 -31.39
C ILE A 15 39.87 -0.83 -31.14
N LEU A 16 40.00 0.43 -31.57
CA LEU A 16 38.98 1.47 -31.39
C LEU A 16 37.66 1.15 -32.11
N LEU A 17 37.70 0.41 -33.22
CA LEU A 17 36.51 0.07 -34.02
C LEU A 17 35.70 -1.11 -33.45
N THR A 18 36.27 -1.93 -32.56
CA THR A 18 35.57 -3.10 -31.99
C THR A 18 34.52 -2.75 -30.94
N GLY A 19 34.56 -1.53 -30.38
CA GLY A 19 33.62 -1.07 -29.36
C GLY A 19 32.21 -0.72 -29.89
N CYS A 20 32.02 -0.58 -31.21
CA CYS A 20 30.75 -0.12 -31.81
C CYS A 20 29.86 -1.25 -32.38
N ALA A 21 30.37 -2.49 -32.46
CA ALA A 21 29.64 -3.63 -33.02
C ALA A 21 28.97 -4.53 -31.94
N GLY A 22 29.00 -4.12 -30.67
CA GLY A 22 28.41 -4.87 -29.58
C GLY A 22 26.88 -4.87 -29.63
N LYS A 23 26.27 -6.06 -29.77
CA LYS A 23 24.82 -6.21 -29.56
C LYS A 23 24.50 -5.81 -28.11
N PRO A 24 23.57 -4.87 -27.88
CA PRO A 24 23.21 -4.49 -26.53
C PRO A 24 22.64 -5.72 -25.81
N VAL A 25 23.24 -6.06 -24.66
CA VAL A 25 22.72 -7.13 -23.80
C VAL A 25 21.51 -6.57 -23.07
N ILE A 26 20.32 -6.96 -23.51
CA ILE A 26 19.07 -6.61 -22.82
C ILE A 26 19.00 -7.46 -21.55
N GLN A 27 19.35 -6.86 -20.41
CA GLN A 27 19.17 -7.49 -19.10
C GLN A 27 17.80 -7.11 -18.55
N THR A 28 16.87 -8.07 -18.55
CA THR A 28 15.63 -7.94 -17.79
C THR A 28 15.93 -8.19 -16.33
N GLN A 29 15.71 -7.17 -15.50
CA GLN A 29 15.86 -7.27 -14.05
C GLN A 29 14.48 -7.46 -13.44
N VAL A 30 14.34 -8.44 -12.54
CA VAL A 30 13.15 -8.54 -11.71
C VAL A 30 13.27 -7.47 -10.63
N ILE A 31 12.40 -6.47 -10.67
CA ILE A 31 12.32 -5.40 -9.66
C ILE A 31 11.08 -5.68 -8.81
N GLU A 32 11.28 -6.04 -7.55
CA GLU A 32 10.20 -6.10 -6.58
C GLU A 32 9.74 -4.67 -6.27
N LYS A 33 8.46 -4.37 -6.54
CA LYS A 33 7.84 -3.09 -6.20
C LYS A 33 6.73 -3.32 -5.20
N THR A 34 6.80 -2.64 -4.06
CA THR A 34 5.73 -2.64 -3.08
C THR A 34 4.54 -1.86 -3.66
N ILE A 35 3.41 -2.54 -3.86
CA ILE A 35 2.17 -1.93 -4.31
C ILE A 35 1.25 -1.79 -3.10
N ALA A 36 0.76 -0.57 -2.84
CA ALA A 36 -0.24 -0.35 -1.80
C ALA A 36 -1.55 -1.05 -2.19
N VAL A 37 -1.88 -2.13 -1.48
CA VAL A 37 -3.18 -2.81 -1.65
C VAL A 37 -4.18 -2.14 -0.71
N PRO A 38 -5.33 -1.64 -1.21
CA PRO A 38 -6.34 -1.06 -0.34
C PRO A 38 -6.86 -2.12 0.62
N CYS A 39 -6.96 -1.78 1.90
CA CYS A 39 -7.62 -2.67 2.84
C CYS A 39 -9.14 -2.55 2.68
N LEU A 40 -9.82 -3.69 2.57
CA LEU A 40 -11.27 -3.74 2.61
C LEU A 40 -11.71 -3.93 4.05
N VAL A 41 -12.34 -2.92 4.64
CA VAL A 41 -12.96 -3.01 5.96
C VAL A 41 -14.46 -3.04 5.76
N GLU A 42 -15.05 -4.21 5.96
CA GLU A 42 -16.50 -4.36 5.97
C GLU A 42 -17.11 -3.77 7.25
N THR A 43 -18.33 -3.27 7.14
CA THR A 43 -19.06 -2.75 8.31
C THR A 43 -19.45 -3.93 9.21
N PRO A 44 -19.05 -3.93 10.50
CA PRO A 44 -19.42 -5.01 11.43
C PRO A 44 -20.95 -5.14 11.56
N PRO A 45 -21.48 -6.35 11.77
CA PRO A 45 -22.93 -6.56 11.90
C PRO A 45 -23.54 -5.86 13.14
N GLU A 46 -22.71 -5.48 14.11
CA GLU A 46 -23.11 -4.71 15.29
C GLU A 46 -23.38 -3.24 14.98
N CYS A 47 -22.86 -2.73 13.87
CA CYS A 47 -23.12 -1.39 13.39
C CYS A 47 -24.49 -1.33 12.72
N LYS A 48 -25.50 -0.98 13.51
CA LYS A 48 -26.88 -0.86 13.04
C LYS A 48 -27.09 0.42 12.23
N SER A 49 -27.96 0.33 11.22
CA SER A 49 -28.44 1.50 10.46
C SER A 49 -29.53 2.29 11.18
N ALA A 50 -30.20 1.67 12.15
CA ALA A 50 -31.18 2.28 13.03
C ALA A 50 -30.98 1.77 14.46
N TYR A 51 -30.97 2.70 15.41
CA TYR A 51 -30.76 2.46 16.84
C TYR A 51 -32.09 2.36 17.59
N ALA A 52 -32.02 1.88 18.84
CA ALA A 52 -33.21 1.79 19.70
C ALA A 52 -33.98 3.12 19.82
N VAL A 53 -33.27 4.25 19.84
CA VAL A 53 -33.87 5.59 19.92
C VAL A 53 -34.63 6.03 18.67
N ASP A 54 -34.32 5.47 17.50
CA ASP A 54 -35.01 5.82 16.25
C ASP A 54 -36.46 5.30 16.23
N ARG A 55 -36.80 4.45 17.20
CA ARG A 55 -38.11 3.82 17.34
C ARG A 55 -38.97 4.47 18.42
N VAL A 56 -38.44 5.43 19.19
CA VAL A 56 -39.21 6.12 20.24
C VAL A 56 -39.76 7.45 19.74
N SER A 57 -40.93 7.82 20.26
CA SER A 57 -41.56 9.12 20.06
C SER A 57 -41.32 10.04 21.25
N VAL A 58 -41.36 11.34 21.01
CA VAL A 58 -41.38 12.36 22.09
C VAL A 58 -42.61 12.21 23.00
N LYS A 59 -43.66 11.55 22.52
CA LYS A 59 -44.88 11.28 23.30
C LYS A 59 -44.78 10.05 24.21
N ASP A 60 -43.72 9.24 24.07
CA ASP A 60 -43.55 8.04 24.88
C ASP A 60 -43.22 8.40 26.33
N ASP A 61 -43.45 7.46 27.24
CA ASP A 61 -43.13 7.67 28.64
C ASP A 61 -41.62 7.80 28.86
N THR A 62 -41.24 8.56 29.87
CA THR A 62 -39.83 8.88 30.15
C THR A 62 -39.00 7.63 30.45
N LEU A 63 -39.60 6.57 30.99
CA LEU A 63 -38.88 5.33 31.27
C LEU A 63 -38.55 4.59 29.96
N THR A 64 -39.47 4.54 29.01
CA THR A 64 -39.27 3.97 27.67
C THR A 64 -38.18 4.72 26.91
N ILE A 65 -38.22 6.05 26.90
CA ILE A 65 -37.19 6.89 26.26
C ILE A 65 -35.81 6.63 26.89
N ASN A 66 -35.72 6.61 28.22
CA ASN A 66 -34.45 6.37 28.92
C ASN A 66 -33.89 4.96 28.68
N ARG A 67 -34.74 3.94 28.52
CA ARG A 67 -34.31 2.58 28.16
C ARG A 67 -33.76 2.53 26.74
N ALA A 68 -34.42 3.20 25.78
CA ALA A 68 -33.94 3.29 24.42
C ALA A 68 -32.58 4.00 24.32
N LEU A 69 -32.39 5.09 25.06
CA LEU A 69 -31.11 5.82 25.13
C LEU A 69 -29.98 4.94 25.68
N ARG A 70 -30.23 4.16 26.74
CA ARG A 70 -29.22 3.24 27.28
C ARG A 70 -28.85 2.14 26.27
N ALA A 71 -29.86 1.57 25.61
CA ALA A 71 -29.65 0.57 24.58
C ALA A 71 -28.84 1.13 23.39
N GLU A 72 -29.11 2.37 22.96
CA GLU A 72 -28.32 3.02 21.91
C GLU A 72 -26.85 3.15 22.27
N ILE A 73 -26.54 3.56 23.51
CA ILE A 73 -25.15 3.71 23.97
C ILE A 73 -24.41 2.37 23.84
N GLU A 74 -25.02 1.28 24.31
CA GLU A 74 -24.45 -0.06 24.21
C GLU A 74 -24.28 -0.53 22.76
N GLU A 75 -25.28 -0.28 21.90
CA GLU A 75 -25.24 -0.61 20.48
C GLU A 75 -24.11 0.14 19.75
N ARG A 76 -23.95 1.44 20.00
CA ARG A 76 -22.88 2.26 19.40
C ARG A 76 -21.51 1.83 19.90
N TRP A 77 -21.37 1.51 21.18
CA TRP A 77 -20.11 1.02 21.73
C TRP A 77 -19.70 -0.31 21.10
N ALA A 78 -20.65 -1.23 20.94
CA ALA A 78 -20.38 -2.52 20.28
C ALA A 78 -19.86 -2.35 18.84
N CYS A 79 -20.51 -1.48 18.06
CA CYS A 79 -20.05 -1.11 16.72
C CYS A 79 -18.64 -0.50 16.74
N GLU A 80 -18.41 0.49 17.59
CA GLU A 80 -17.16 1.25 17.60
C GLU A 80 -15.96 0.40 18.00
N ILE A 81 -16.11 -0.50 18.98
CA ILE A 81 -15.06 -1.42 19.41
C ILE A 81 -14.64 -2.34 18.25
N LYS A 82 -15.62 -2.93 17.56
CA LYS A 82 -15.35 -3.87 16.46
C LYS A 82 -14.81 -3.17 15.23
N LEU A 83 -15.34 -2.01 14.89
CA LEU A 83 -14.84 -1.20 13.78
C LEU A 83 -13.39 -0.75 14.02
N ARG A 84 -13.06 -0.29 15.25
CA ARG A 84 -11.67 0.04 15.61
C ARG A 84 -10.74 -1.18 15.54
N ALA A 85 -11.21 -2.36 15.93
CA ALA A 85 -10.42 -3.58 15.82
C ALA A 85 -10.13 -3.92 14.35
N ALA A 86 -11.14 -3.84 13.48
CA ALA A 86 -10.98 -4.07 12.04
C ALA A 86 -10.00 -3.07 11.40
N LEU A 87 -10.14 -1.76 11.72
CA LEU A 87 -9.24 -0.71 11.24
C LEU A 87 -7.80 -0.90 11.73
N LYS A 88 -7.60 -1.30 13.00
CA LYS A 88 -6.26 -1.63 13.53
C LYS A 88 -5.63 -2.79 12.77
N GLY A 89 -6.41 -3.80 12.41
CA GLY A 89 -5.97 -4.92 11.56
C GLY A 89 -5.48 -4.43 10.19
N CYS A 90 -6.28 -3.60 9.53
CA CYS A 90 -5.91 -2.97 8.26
C CYS A 90 -4.60 -2.17 8.36
N ASN A 91 -4.47 -1.28 9.33
CA ASN A 91 -3.29 -0.40 9.44
C ASN A 91 -2.00 -1.17 9.73
N LYS A 92 -2.07 -2.30 10.45
CA LYS A 92 -0.89 -3.18 10.65
C LYS A 92 -0.35 -3.77 9.35
N GLY A 93 -1.22 -4.03 8.36
CA GLY A 93 -0.80 -4.46 7.03
C GLY A 93 -0.08 -3.36 6.25
N LEU A 94 -0.58 -2.14 6.32
CA LEU A 94 0.01 -0.96 5.65
C LEU A 94 1.41 -0.62 6.19
N HIS A 95 1.59 -0.61 7.51
CA HIS A 95 2.88 -0.23 8.11
C HIS A 95 3.99 -1.27 7.94
N LYS A 96 3.67 -2.55 7.74
CA LYS A 96 4.68 -3.58 7.43
C LYS A 96 5.26 -3.42 6.01
N GLY A 97 4.50 -2.84 5.08
CA GLY A 97 4.95 -2.54 3.73
C GLY A 97 5.74 -1.23 3.61
N SER A 98 5.66 -0.33 4.61
CA SER A 98 6.29 1.01 4.53
C SER A 98 7.68 1.10 5.17
N THR A 99 8.14 0.08 5.91
CA THR A 99 9.43 0.12 6.62
C THR A 99 10.56 -0.61 5.89
N THR A 100 10.29 -1.23 4.74
CA THR A 100 11.31 -1.93 3.93
C THR A 100 11.97 -1.05 2.87
N ASP A 101 11.60 0.23 2.78
CA ASP A 101 12.05 1.12 1.70
C ASP A 101 13.20 2.06 2.09
N THR A 102 13.79 1.91 3.29
CA THR A 102 14.86 2.82 3.77
C THR A 102 16.09 2.09 4.31
N GLU A 103 16.50 0.97 3.72
CA GLU A 103 17.83 0.41 4.02
C GLU A 103 18.43 -0.28 2.80
N LYS A 104 18.88 0.51 1.81
CA LYS A 104 20.03 0.19 0.94
C LYS A 104 20.40 1.37 0.04
N ALA A 105 21.01 2.38 0.63
CA ALA A 105 21.94 3.29 -0.02
C ALA A 105 23.03 3.57 1.03
N GLY A 106 24.31 3.30 0.85
CA GLY A 106 25.07 2.67 -0.22
C GLY A 106 26.36 2.12 0.41
N SER A 107 27.07 1.30 -0.36
CA SER A 107 28.47 0.94 -0.11
C SER A 107 29.40 2.05 -0.60
#